data_AF-A0A1I1V134-F1
#
_entry.id   AF-A0A1I1V134-F1
#
_cell.length_a   1.000
_cell.length_b   1.000
_cell.length_c   1.000
_cell.angle_alpha   90.00
_cell.angle_beta   90.00
_cell.angle_gamma   90.00
#
_symmetry.space_group_name_H-M   'P 1'
#
loop_
_entity.id
_entity.type
_entity.pdbx_description
1 polymer ?
#
loop_
_entity_poly.entity_id
_entity_poly.type
_entity_poly.pdbx_seq_one_letter_code
_entity_poly.pdbx_strand_id
1 'polypeptide(L)'
;MKLSPIFRDSYEVTDDDLDGMVVNIKKSDDDIAYDAIQRGRRFTGFAVTGSSATQVNVGAGRLWFDGKRYYSDDPGGVTLDLNSLKPGLQKRIVAIVAWPEEIETNLETRDYEIDAETGVKEPRQVNTETFRHARLEAVAGIEAVSPVNPVIESTAVILAYVRMGASGIEAITRNDAALLDNLGDVAVRVSSLEDWREEVSPKIDTLGTELARIQSQLGGLSNQNLVYALAQDVAELKEKNDLPAAFVAYRSDSFLDASRSDTTVAGYAAKTEEGLRFPTAALDEHQLALFNPYNPDVKVSGTGILLPAYDEIGSRIVKGGVGEMSLAQYAY
;
A
#
# COMPACT_ATOMS: atom_id res chain seq x y z
N MET A 1 -21.60 -23.31 18.69
CA MET A 1 -22.99 -23.78 18.82
C MET A 1 -23.61 -23.00 19.96
N LYS A 2 -24.52 -22.05 19.67
CA LYS A 2 -25.18 -21.25 20.71
C LYS A 2 -26.49 -21.94 21.06
N LEU A 3 -26.65 -22.34 22.33
CA LEU A 3 -27.87 -22.94 22.84
C LEU A 3 -28.66 -21.82 23.53
N SER A 4 -29.83 -21.50 22.99
CA SER A 4 -30.78 -20.59 23.66
C SER A 4 -31.67 -21.40 24.60
N PRO A 5 -31.94 -20.91 25.82
CA PRO A 5 -32.89 -21.57 26.71
C PRO A 5 -34.29 -21.58 26.06
N ILE A 6 -35.01 -22.70 26.19
CA ILE A 6 -36.36 -22.88 25.66
C ILE A 6 -37.33 -22.92 26.83
N PHE A 7 -38.20 -21.92 26.93
CA PHE A 7 -39.27 -21.91 27.92
C PHE A 7 -40.48 -22.69 27.43
N ARG A 8 -41.06 -23.48 28.35
CA ARG A 8 -42.31 -24.22 28.14
C ARG A 8 -43.25 -23.95 29.31
N ASP A 9 -44.54 -24.05 29.04
CA ASP A 9 -45.65 -23.69 29.95
C ASP A 9 -45.69 -24.47 31.29
N SER A 10 -44.80 -25.44 31.50
CA SER A 10 -44.73 -26.25 32.73
C SER A 10 -43.31 -26.46 33.24
N TYR A 11 -42.34 -25.69 32.74
CA TYR A 11 -40.95 -25.77 33.17
C TYR A 11 -40.70 -24.77 34.30
N GLU A 12 -40.00 -25.23 35.33
CA GLU A 12 -39.41 -24.35 36.32
C GLU A 12 -38.30 -23.53 35.63
N VAL A 13 -38.37 -22.22 35.78
CA VAL A 13 -37.35 -21.30 35.28
C VAL A 13 -36.27 -21.20 36.36
N THR A 14 -35.05 -21.57 36.01
CA THR A 14 -33.90 -21.43 36.91
C THR A 14 -33.23 -20.07 36.72
N ASP A 15 -32.49 -19.61 37.73
CA ASP A 15 -31.71 -18.37 37.63
C ASP A 15 -30.67 -18.45 36.48
N ASP A 16 -30.09 -19.64 36.25
CA ASP A 16 -29.17 -19.91 35.14
C ASP A 16 -29.83 -19.70 33.77
N ASP A 17 -31.14 -19.99 33.62
CA ASP A 17 -31.86 -19.75 32.37
C ASP A 17 -32.02 -18.25 32.10
N LEU A 18 -32.27 -17.45 33.15
CA LEU A 18 -32.42 -16.00 33.07
C LEU A 18 -31.07 -15.31 32.78
N ASP A 19 -30.01 -15.72 33.46
CA ASP A 19 -28.65 -15.25 33.19
C ASP A 19 -28.21 -15.63 31.77
N GLY A 20 -28.52 -16.87 31.37
CA GLY A 20 -28.29 -17.37 30.01
C GLY A 20 -28.98 -16.53 28.94
N MET A 21 -30.21 -16.07 29.15
CA MET A 21 -30.89 -15.17 28.22
C MET A 21 -30.11 -13.87 28.00
N VAL A 22 -29.72 -13.19 29.08
CA VAL A 22 -29.03 -11.90 29.02
C VAL A 22 -27.68 -12.04 28.32
N VAL A 23 -26.90 -13.05 28.71
CA VAL A 23 -25.58 -13.32 28.14
C VAL A 23 -25.68 -13.67 26.65
N ASN A 24 -26.64 -14.52 26.26
CA ASN A 24 -26.81 -14.95 24.88
C ASN A 24 -27.25 -13.80 23.96
N ILE A 25 -28.14 -12.91 24.42
CA ILE A 25 -28.55 -11.73 23.66
C ILE A 25 -27.36 -10.80 23.44
N LYS A 26 -26.63 -10.44 24.51
CA LYS A 26 -25.43 -9.58 24.41
C LYS A 26 -24.38 -10.18 23.48
N LYS A 27 -24.09 -11.48 23.62
CA LYS A 27 -23.15 -12.19 22.75
C LYS A 27 -23.63 -12.27 21.30
N SER A 28 -24.93 -12.35 21.06
CA SER A 28 -25.47 -12.34 19.70
C SER A 28 -25.20 -11.01 19.00
N ASP A 29 -25.42 -9.89 19.69
CA ASP A 29 -25.12 -8.56 19.15
C ASP A 29 -23.61 -8.36 18.94
N ASP A 30 -22.79 -8.77 19.89
CA ASP A 30 -21.32 -8.69 19.79
C ASP A 30 -20.77 -9.54 18.63
N ASP A 31 -21.28 -10.75 18.43
CA ASP A 31 -20.80 -11.61 17.34
C ASP A 31 -21.25 -11.08 15.97
N ILE A 32 -22.45 -10.48 15.85
CA ILE A 32 -22.88 -9.80 14.61
C ILE A 32 -21.94 -8.65 14.31
N ALA A 33 -21.63 -7.83 15.31
CA ALA A 33 -20.71 -6.72 15.16
C ALA A 33 -19.30 -7.18 14.77
N TYR A 34 -18.79 -8.23 15.42
CA TYR A 34 -17.48 -8.80 15.14
C TYR A 34 -17.39 -9.38 13.73
N ASP A 35 -18.32 -10.27 13.36
CA ASP A 35 -18.21 -11.02 12.11
C ASP A 35 -18.71 -10.28 10.88
N ALA A 36 -19.76 -9.46 11.00
CA ALA A 36 -20.40 -8.82 9.86
C ALA A 36 -19.98 -7.37 9.63
N ILE A 37 -19.59 -6.64 10.69
CA ILE A 37 -19.31 -5.20 10.60
C ILE A 37 -17.81 -4.94 10.65
N GLN A 38 -17.16 -5.26 11.77
CA GLN A 38 -15.75 -4.97 11.97
C GLN A 38 -15.16 -5.79 13.12
N ARG A 39 -14.09 -6.55 12.80
CA ARG A 39 -13.28 -7.28 13.78
C ARG A 39 -12.25 -6.39 14.48
N GLY A 40 -11.80 -5.35 13.79
CA GLY A 40 -10.80 -4.42 14.29
C GLY A 40 -11.38 -3.35 15.22
N ARG A 41 -10.53 -2.38 15.57
CA ARG A 41 -10.87 -1.29 16.47
C ARG A 41 -11.18 -0.04 15.68
N ARG A 42 -12.41 0.45 15.80
CA ARG A 42 -12.91 1.59 15.04
C ARG A 42 -13.82 2.46 15.90
N PHE A 43 -14.15 3.64 15.42
CA PHE A 43 -15.12 4.50 16.06
C PHE A 43 -16.11 5.09 15.05
N THR A 44 -17.27 5.50 15.53
CA THR A 44 -18.22 6.36 14.81
C THR A 44 -18.63 7.53 15.69
N GLY A 45 -18.84 8.71 15.09
CA GLY A 45 -19.10 9.93 15.85
C GLY A 45 -17.83 10.49 16.49
N PHE A 46 -17.90 10.87 17.77
CA PHE A 46 -16.81 11.49 18.52
C PHE A 46 -16.22 12.72 17.81
N ALA A 47 -17.09 13.65 17.40
CA ALA A 47 -16.64 14.89 16.80
C ALA A 47 -15.79 15.69 17.80
N VAL A 48 -14.50 15.84 17.49
CA VAL A 48 -13.53 16.55 18.32
C VAL A 48 -13.47 18.01 17.87
N THR A 49 -13.85 18.94 18.74
CA THR A 49 -13.95 20.37 18.44
C THR A 49 -13.21 21.20 19.48
N GLY A 50 -12.56 22.28 19.05
CA GLY A 50 -11.90 23.21 19.98
C GLY A 50 -12.93 24.09 20.68
N SER A 51 -13.06 23.98 22.00
CA SER A 51 -13.97 24.82 22.80
C SER A 51 -13.28 26.07 23.33
N SER A 52 -11.96 26.01 23.56
CA SER A 52 -11.13 27.16 23.93
C SER A 52 -9.68 26.94 23.46
N ALA A 53 -8.75 27.83 23.82
CA ALA A 53 -7.34 27.70 23.45
C ALA A 53 -6.66 26.46 24.05
N THR A 54 -7.18 25.90 25.14
CA THR A 54 -6.62 24.74 25.84
C THR A 54 -7.65 23.63 26.11
N GLN A 55 -8.88 23.76 25.63
CA GLN A 55 -9.93 22.76 25.85
C GLN A 55 -10.50 22.27 24.54
N VAL A 56 -10.79 20.97 24.53
CA VAL A 56 -11.40 20.28 23.41
C VAL A 56 -12.67 19.59 23.90
N ASN A 57 -13.76 19.73 23.16
CA ASN A 57 -14.99 18.98 23.38
C ASN A 57 -15.06 17.82 22.40
N VAL A 58 -15.29 16.63 22.96
CA VAL A 58 -15.54 15.40 22.22
C VAL A 58 -17.03 15.10 22.31
N GLY A 59 -17.72 15.17 21.18
CA GLY A 59 -19.15 14.87 21.10
C GLY A 59 -19.45 13.38 21.32
N ALA A 60 -20.73 13.06 21.42
CA ALA A 60 -21.20 11.69 21.57
C ALA A 60 -20.74 10.78 20.42
N GLY A 61 -20.54 9.50 20.74
CA GLY A 61 -20.00 8.53 19.79
C GLY A 61 -20.12 7.09 20.24
N ARG A 62 -19.73 6.19 19.33
CA ARG A 62 -19.70 4.75 19.56
C ARG A 62 -18.33 4.21 19.23
N LEU A 63 -17.73 3.54 20.19
CA LEU A 63 -16.45 2.85 20.04
C LEU A 63 -16.73 1.38 19.76
N TRP A 64 -16.10 0.85 18.72
CA TRP A 64 -16.13 -0.56 18.34
C TRP A 64 -14.77 -1.16 18.67
N PHE A 65 -14.75 -2.12 19.59
CA PHE A 65 -13.54 -2.73 20.08
C PHE A 65 -13.72 -4.25 20.14
N ASP A 66 -13.05 -4.96 19.23
CA ASP A 66 -13.08 -6.41 19.12
C ASP A 66 -14.51 -6.98 19.15
N GLY A 67 -15.41 -6.36 18.38
CA GLY A 67 -16.82 -6.75 18.25
C GLY A 67 -17.76 -6.16 19.31
N LYS A 68 -17.23 -5.71 20.44
CA LYS A 68 -18.03 -5.05 21.47
C LYS A 68 -18.24 -3.57 21.14
N ARG A 69 -19.41 -3.06 21.49
CA ARG A 69 -19.79 -1.66 21.33
C ARG A 69 -19.79 -0.93 22.67
N TYR A 70 -19.12 0.22 22.73
CA TYR A 70 -19.06 1.10 23.89
C TYR A 70 -19.60 2.47 23.52
N TYR A 71 -20.27 3.13 24.46
CA TYR A 71 -20.99 4.38 24.24
C TYR A 71 -20.41 5.51 25.08
N SER A 72 -20.37 6.70 24.50
CA SER A 72 -20.36 7.96 25.25
C SER A 72 -21.46 8.81 24.66
N ASP A 73 -22.53 8.97 25.44
CA ASP A 73 -23.79 9.61 25.07
C ASP A 73 -24.08 10.84 25.94
N ASP A 74 -23.06 11.36 26.61
CA ASP A 74 -23.12 12.55 27.44
C ASP A 74 -23.74 13.74 26.66
N PRO A 75 -24.88 14.30 27.12
CA PRO A 75 -25.52 15.43 26.48
C PRO A 75 -24.59 16.65 26.44
N GLY A 76 -24.16 17.05 25.25
CA GLY A 76 -23.21 18.16 25.06
C GLY A 76 -21.74 17.75 24.97
N GLY A 77 -21.44 16.45 25.04
CA GLY A 77 -20.10 15.90 24.91
C GLY A 77 -19.23 16.04 26.16
N VAL A 78 -18.04 15.45 26.11
CA VAL A 78 -17.06 15.47 27.19
C VAL A 78 -15.99 16.51 26.88
N THR A 79 -15.78 17.46 27.80
CA THR A 79 -14.72 18.47 27.67
C THR A 79 -13.44 17.96 28.31
N LEU A 80 -12.38 17.86 27.50
CA LEU A 80 -11.03 17.50 27.94
C LEU A 80 -10.19 18.77 28.05
N ASP A 81 -9.56 18.96 29.21
CA ASP A 81 -8.62 20.06 29.45
C ASP A 81 -7.20 19.61 29.06
N LEU A 82 -6.60 20.32 28.11
CA LEU A 82 -5.25 20.08 27.59
C LEU A 82 -4.23 21.06 28.17
N ASN A 83 -4.62 21.92 29.11
CA ASN A 83 -3.73 22.93 29.68
C ASN A 83 -2.48 22.31 30.33
N SER A 84 -2.62 21.19 31.02
CA SER A 84 -1.49 20.43 31.60
C SER A 84 -0.57 19.80 30.56
N LEU A 85 -1.06 19.61 29.33
CA LEU A 85 -0.34 18.94 28.23
C LEU A 85 0.33 19.93 27.27
N LYS A 86 0.17 21.24 27.53
CA LYS A 86 0.68 22.33 26.70
C LYS A 86 2.22 22.31 26.62
N PRO A 87 2.81 22.47 25.43
CA PRO A 87 4.27 22.57 25.30
C PRO A 87 4.79 23.91 25.82
N GLY A 88 6.03 23.90 26.31
CA GLY A 88 6.64 25.10 26.90
C GLY A 88 7.18 26.07 25.85
N LEU A 89 7.85 25.56 24.82
CA LEU A 89 8.55 26.39 23.83
C LEU A 89 8.28 25.95 22.38
N GLN A 90 8.24 24.64 22.12
CA GLN A 90 8.06 24.07 20.79
C GLN A 90 6.63 23.57 20.61
N LYS A 91 6.42 22.64 19.68
CA LYS A 91 5.10 22.08 19.37
C LYS A 91 5.00 20.65 19.90
N ARG A 92 3.77 20.22 20.16
CA ARG A 92 3.46 18.86 20.62
C ARG A 92 2.16 18.39 19.97
N ILE A 93 2.06 17.09 19.70
CA ILE A 93 0.82 16.46 19.28
C ILE A 93 0.23 15.72 20.49
N VAL A 94 -1.03 16.00 20.79
CA VAL A 94 -1.83 15.31 21.80
C VAL A 94 -2.84 14.45 21.07
N ALA A 95 -2.87 13.15 21.35
CA ALA A 95 -3.90 12.27 20.82
C ALA A 95 -5.09 12.24 21.78
N ILE A 96 -6.29 12.38 21.23
CA ILE A 96 -7.54 12.11 21.94
C ILE A 96 -7.86 10.64 21.70
N VAL A 97 -7.97 9.88 22.78
CA VAL A 97 -8.15 8.43 22.75
C VAL A 97 -9.42 8.03 23.47
N ALA A 98 -10.03 6.94 23.00
CA ALA A 98 -11.14 6.28 23.66
C ALA A 98 -10.71 4.89 24.15
N TRP A 99 -11.01 4.62 25.41
CA TRP A 99 -10.76 3.35 26.09
C TRP A 99 -12.08 2.60 26.28
N PRO A 100 -12.10 1.27 26.04
CA PRO A 100 -13.24 0.45 26.40
C PRO A 100 -13.29 0.27 27.92
N GLU A 101 -14.42 0.60 28.54
CA GLU A 101 -14.67 0.39 29.96
C GLU A 101 -16.05 -0.23 30.18
N GLU A 102 -16.14 -1.21 31.07
CA GLU A 102 -17.43 -1.73 31.55
C GLU A 102 -17.65 -1.18 32.96
N ILE A 103 -18.70 -0.38 33.12
CA ILE A 103 -19.06 0.28 34.36
C ILE A 103 -20.31 -0.39 34.91
N GLU A 104 -20.32 -0.70 36.19
CA GLU A 104 -21.54 -1.06 36.91
C GLU A 104 -22.19 0.19 37.47
N THR A 105 -23.49 0.33 37.23
CA THR A 105 -24.28 1.51 37.59
C THR A 105 -25.62 1.09 38.19
N ASN A 106 -26.41 2.09 38.56
CA ASN A 106 -27.71 1.96 39.21
C ASN A 106 -27.62 1.20 40.55
N LEU A 107 -27.24 1.93 41.60
CA LEU A 107 -27.18 1.43 42.97
C LEU A 107 -28.61 1.32 43.54
N GLU A 108 -29.09 0.09 43.69
CA GLU A 108 -30.38 -0.19 44.30
C GLU A 108 -30.21 -1.08 45.53
N THR A 109 -31.11 -0.95 46.51
CA THR A 109 -31.15 -1.89 47.65
C THR A 109 -31.95 -3.11 47.24
N ARG A 110 -31.35 -4.29 47.31
CA ARG A 110 -31.99 -5.58 47.02
C ARG A 110 -31.96 -6.47 48.26
N ASP A 111 -33.04 -7.21 48.47
CA ASP A 111 -33.15 -8.16 49.57
C ASP A 111 -32.49 -9.48 49.16
N TYR A 112 -31.47 -9.90 49.92
CA TYR A 112 -30.80 -11.19 49.76
C TYR A 112 -31.31 -12.15 50.82
N GLU A 113 -31.72 -13.35 50.39
CA GLU A 113 -32.07 -14.42 51.31
C GLU A 113 -30.79 -15.03 51.89
N ILE A 114 -30.63 -14.97 53.21
CA ILE A 114 -29.46 -15.49 53.92
C ILE A 114 -29.68 -16.90 54.47
N ASP A 115 -30.93 -17.34 54.56
CA ASP A 115 -31.31 -18.66 55.04
C ASP A 115 -32.56 -19.16 54.31
N ALA A 116 -32.39 -20.19 53.50
CA ALA A 116 -33.42 -20.80 52.66
C ALA A 116 -34.47 -21.61 53.44
N GLU A 117 -34.19 -21.99 54.70
CA GLU A 117 -35.13 -22.75 55.54
C GLU A 117 -36.08 -21.83 56.33
N THR A 118 -35.61 -20.62 56.68
CA THR A 118 -36.36 -19.64 57.48
C THR A 118 -36.87 -18.44 56.68
N GLY A 119 -36.41 -18.25 55.44
CA GLY A 119 -36.84 -17.15 54.56
C GLY A 119 -36.38 -15.78 55.05
N VAL A 120 -35.36 -15.71 55.90
CA VAL A 120 -34.83 -14.45 56.43
C VAL A 120 -34.07 -13.73 55.33
N LYS A 121 -34.41 -12.46 55.11
CA LYS A 121 -33.82 -11.60 54.09
C LYS A 121 -33.06 -10.43 54.70
N GLU A 122 -31.93 -10.10 54.10
CA GLU A 122 -31.09 -8.96 54.46
C GLU A 122 -30.99 -7.99 53.28
N PRO A 123 -31.31 -6.69 53.47
CA PRO A 123 -31.14 -5.70 52.42
C PRO A 123 -29.65 -5.40 52.20
N ARG A 124 -29.20 -5.47 50.94
CA ARG A 124 -27.85 -5.10 50.52
C ARG A 124 -27.93 -4.11 49.37
N GLN A 125 -27.03 -3.13 49.36
CA GLN A 125 -26.92 -2.20 48.25
C GLN A 125 -26.05 -2.85 47.16
N VAL A 126 -26.60 -2.96 45.94
CA VAL A 126 -25.94 -3.61 44.80
C VAL A 126 -26.16 -2.82 43.53
N ASN A 127 -25.19 -2.89 42.61
CA ASN A 127 -25.34 -2.35 41.27
C ASN A 127 -26.23 -3.31 40.46
N THR A 128 -27.23 -2.77 39.77
CA THR A 128 -28.20 -3.57 39.02
C THR A 128 -27.96 -3.55 37.51
N GLU A 129 -27.11 -2.66 37.02
CA GLU A 129 -26.89 -2.48 35.59
C GLU A 129 -25.40 -2.47 35.24
N THR A 130 -25.07 -3.07 34.10
CA THR A 130 -23.72 -2.96 33.50
C THR A 130 -23.83 -2.19 32.20
N PHE A 131 -23.00 -1.15 32.07
CA PHE A 131 -22.94 -0.28 30.91
C PHE A 131 -21.54 -0.29 30.29
N ARG A 132 -21.48 -0.41 28.96
CA ARG A 132 -20.23 -0.31 28.20
C ARG A 132 -19.97 1.15 27.84
N HIS A 133 -19.08 1.78 28.58
CA HIS A 133 -18.72 3.18 28.39
C HIS A 133 -17.41 3.32 27.60
N ALA A 134 -17.36 4.34 26.74
CA ALA A 134 -16.14 4.73 26.05
C ALA A 134 -15.48 5.87 26.84
N ARG A 135 -14.50 5.54 27.69
CA ARG A 135 -13.78 6.54 28.49
C ARG A 135 -12.85 7.35 27.61
N LEU A 136 -12.97 8.67 27.66
CA LEU A 136 -12.21 9.60 26.84
C LEU A 136 -11.01 10.17 27.60
N GLU A 137 -9.85 10.20 26.96
CA GLU A 137 -8.62 10.70 27.57
C GLU A 137 -7.74 11.42 26.54
N ALA A 138 -6.89 12.33 27.01
CA ALA A 138 -5.90 13.02 26.20
C ALA A 138 -4.49 12.53 26.55
N VAL A 139 -3.76 12.01 25.58
CA VAL A 139 -2.40 11.50 25.75
C VAL A 139 -1.41 12.35 24.97
N ALA A 140 -0.45 12.93 25.68
CA ALA A 140 0.56 13.81 25.12
C ALA A 140 1.73 13.03 24.50
N GLY A 141 2.16 13.45 23.31
CA GLY A 141 3.43 13.05 22.72
C GLY A 141 4.62 13.87 23.21
N ILE A 142 5.75 13.68 22.54
CA ILE A 142 7.00 14.39 22.83
C ILE A 142 6.96 15.79 22.20
N GLU A 143 7.50 16.78 22.93
CA GLU A 143 7.67 18.14 22.42
C GLU A 143 8.87 18.20 21.46
N ALA A 144 8.65 18.72 20.24
CA ALA A 144 9.66 18.86 19.21
C ALA A 144 9.31 20.00 18.23
N VAL A 145 10.30 20.49 17.47
CA VAL A 145 10.09 21.47 16.39
C VAL A 145 9.16 20.90 15.31
N SER A 146 9.37 19.63 14.96
CA SER A 146 8.48 18.82 14.13
C SER A 146 7.93 17.68 14.98
N PRO A 147 6.78 17.89 15.66
CA PRO A 147 6.24 16.87 16.55
C PRO A 147 5.72 15.67 15.75
N VAL A 148 5.93 14.49 16.32
CA VAL A 148 5.41 13.22 15.79
C VAL A 148 4.18 12.78 16.58
N ASN A 149 3.32 11.98 15.96
CA ASN A 149 2.15 11.44 16.63
C ASN A 149 2.58 10.56 17.82
N PRO A 150 1.89 10.65 18.97
CA PRO A 150 2.19 9.79 20.10
C PRO A 150 1.89 8.32 19.76
N VAL A 151 2.73 7.42 20.27
CA VAL A 151 2.48 5.98 20.21
C VAL A 151 1.56 5.63 21.37
N ILE A 152 0.40 5.06 21.05
CA ILE A 152 -0.59 4.62 22.04
C ILE A 152 -0.61 3.09 22.02
N GLU A 153 -0.83 2.49 23.19
CA GLU A 153 -1.00 1.06 23.31
C GLU A 153 -2.21 0.55 22.51
N SER A 154 -2.12 -0.71 22.10
CA SER A 154 -3.16 -1.42 21.34
C SER A 154 -4.54 -1.35 22.03
N THR A 155 -4.58 -1.17 23.34
CA THR A 155 -5.77 -1.17 24.18
C THR A 155 -6.68 0.06 24.02
N ALA A 156 -6.27 1.09 23.27
CA ALA A 156 -7.09 2.28 22.99
C ALA A 156 -7.26 2.57 21.49
N VAL A 157 -8.27 3.37 21.16
CA VAL A 157 -8.51 3.86 19.79
C VAL A 157 -8.28 5.36 19.74
N ILE A 158 -7.42 5.80 18.81
CA ILE A 158 -7.17 7.21 18.58
C ILE A 158 -8.32 7.80 17.76
N LEU A 159 -8.98 8.82 18.31
CA LEU A 159 -10.09 9.54 17.68
C LEU A 159 -9.59 10.71 16.83
N ALA A 160 -8.66 11.48 17.38
CA ALA A 160 -8.11 12.67 16.73
C ALA A 160 -6.71 13.01 17.27
N TYR A 161 -5.96 13.74 16.46
CA TYR A 161 -4.70 14.37 16.80
C TYR A 161 -4.89 15.88 16.92
N VAL A 162 -4.49 16.43 18.06
CA VAL A 162 -4.53 17.86 18.36
C VAL A 162 -3.11 18.37 18.36
N ARG A 163 -2.78 19.24 17.40
CA ARG A 163 -1.50 19.94 17.37
C ARG A 163 -1.57 21.15 18.28
N MET A 164 -0.70 21.18 19.28
CA MET A 164 -0.59 22.27 20.24
C MET A 164 0.74 23.02 20.08
N GLY A 165 0.68 24.33 20.20
CA GLY A 165 1.82 25.22 20.38
C GLY A 165 1.79 25.92 21.74
N ALA A 166 2.79 26.75 22.02
CA ALA A 166 2.89 27.51 23.27
C ALA A 166 1.76 28.54 23.47
N SER A 167 0.97 28.86 22.42
CA SER A 167 -0.21 29.71 22.52
C SER A 167 -1.52 28.94 22.76
N GLY A 168 -1.57 27.63 22.47
CA GLY A 168 -2.78 26.81 22.55
C GLY A 168 -2.91 25.84 21.38
N ILE A 169 -4.15 25.44 21.08
CA ILE A 169 -4.50 24.54 19.98
C ILE A 169 -4.29 25.24 18.63
N GLU A 170 -3.48 24.64 17.76
CA GLU A 170 -3.22 25.12 16.39
C GLU A 170 -4.08 24.42 15.35
N ALA A 171 -4.26 23.11 15.48
CA ALA A 171 -5.02 22.30 14.54
C ALA A 171 -5.58 21.04 15.22
N ILE A 172 -6.74 20.59 14.75
CA ILE A 172 -7.36 19.33 15.15
C ILE A 172 -7.55 18.52 13.88
N THR A 173 -7.00 17.31 13.85
CA THR A 173 -7.08 16.39 12.72
C THR A 173 -7.71 15.09 13.19
N ARG A 174 -8.86 14.72 12.64
CA ARG A 174 -9.52 13.45 12.96
C ARG A 174 -8.70 12.28 12.44
N ASN A 175 -8.71 11.15 13.16
CA ASN A 175 -8.11 9.91 12.70
C ASN A 175 -9.08 9.16 11.77
N ASP A 176 -9.17 9.60 10.52
CA ASP A 176 -10.03 8.97 9.51
C ASP A 176 -9.68 7.50 9.26
N ALA A 177 -8.41 7.12 9.48
CA ALA A 177 -7.98 5.75 9.31
C ALA A 177 -8.66 4.78 10.29
N ALA A 178 -9.09 5.24 11.47
CA ALA A 178 -9.80 4.44 12.47
C ALA A 178 -11.32 4.69 12.50
N LEU A 179 -11.83 5.54 11.60
CA LEU A 179 -13.26 5.73 11.43
C LEU A 179 -13.89 4.45 10.83
N LEU A 180 -15.04 4.05 11.35
CA LEU A 180 -15.85 3.01 10.72
C LEU A 180 -16.72 3.63 9.64
N ASP A 181 -16.46 3.26 8.39
CA ASP A 181 -17.29 3.64 7.24
C ASP A 181 -18.66 2.97 7.31
N ASN A 182 -19.67 3.63 6.76
CA ASN A 182 -20.99 3.02 6.57
C ASN A 182 -20.89 1.95 5.47
N LEU A 183 -21.50 0.78 5.69
CA LEU A 183 -21.53 -0.29 4.70
C LEU A 183 -22.17 0.15 3.37
N GLY A 184 -23.12 1.09 3.41
CA GLY A 184 -23.70 1.70 2.20
C GLY A 184 -22.66 2.46 1.38
N ASP A 185 -21.81 3.25 2.03
CA ASP A 185 -20.74 4.00 1.36
C ASP A 185 -19.66 3.06 0.80
N VAL A 186 -19.35 1.99 1.55
CA VAL A 186 -18.46 0.92 1.07
C VAL A 186 -19.04 0.25 -0.17
N ALA A 187 -20.33 -0.07 -0.19
CA ALA A 187 -20.99 -0.67 -1.34
C ALA A 187 -20.95 0.25 -2.57
N VAL A 188 -21.17 1.55 -2.40
CA VAL A 188 -21.05 2.54 -3.49
C VAL A 188 -19.62 2.58 -4.03
N ARG A 189 -18.60 2.61 -3.15
CA ARG A 189 -17.19 2.61 -3.56
C ARG A 189 -16.81 1.33 -4.30
N VAL A 190 -17.30 0.18 -3.85
CA VAL A 190 -17.08 -1.11 -4.53
C VAL A 190 -17.74 -1.09 -5.90
N SER A 191 -18.98 -0.63 -6.02
CA SER A 191 -19.66 -0.47 -7.32
C SER A 191 -18.85 0.42 -8.27
N SER A 192 -18.35 1.57 -7.80
CA SER A 192 -17.53 2.45 -8.64
C SER A 192 -16.21 1.80 -9.09
N LEU A 193 -15.61 0.93 -8.26
CA LEU A 193 -14.41 0.17 -8.64
C LEU A 193 -14.73 -0.92 -9.66
N GLU A 194 -15.90 -1.56 -9.54
CA GLU A 194 -16.37 -2.55 -10.50
C GLU A 194 -16.68 -1.91 -11.85
N ASP A 195 -17.36 -0.76 -11.86
CA ASP A 195 -17.64 0.04 -13.06
C ASP A 195 -16.33 0.47 -13.75
N TRP A 196 -15.36 0.96 -12.97
CA TRP A 196 -14.04 1.33 -13.50
C TRP A 196 -13.31 0.12 -14.12
N ARG A 197 -13.38 -1.04 -13.47
CA ARG A 197 -12.79 -2.28 -14.00
C ARG A 197 -13.46 -2.70 -15.31
N GLU A 198 -14.78 -2.59 -15.39
CA GLU A 198 -15.53 -2.89 -16.61
C GLU A 198 -15.17 -1.94 -17.76
N GLU A 199 -14.93 -0.66 -17.46
CA GLU A 199 -14.50 0.31 -18.47
C GLU A 199 -13.04 0.12 -18.92
N VAL A 200 -12.13 -0.22 -18.00
CA VAL A 200 -10.70 -0.30 -18.28
C VAL A 200 -10.29 -1.62 -18.92
N SER A 201 -10.92 -2.74 -18.57
CA SER A 201 -10.50 -4.06 -19.07
C SER A 201 -10.51 -4.14 -20.62
N PRO A 202 -11.56 -3.70 -21.34
CA PRO A 202 -11.58 -3.73 -22.81
C PRO A 202 -10.52 -2.82 -23.44
N LYS A 203 -10.16 -1.70 -22.78
CA LYS A 203 -9.12 -0.80 -23.26
C LYS A 203 -7.74 -1.44 -23.18
N ILE A 204 -7.47 -2.18 -22.10
CA ILE A 204 -6.23 -2.95 -21.94
C ILE A 204 -6.14 -4.05 -22.99
N ASP A 205 -7.22 -4.79 -23.24
CA ASP A 205 -7.27 -5.83 -24.27
C ASP A 205 -7.04 -5.24 -25.68
N THR A 206 -7.60 -4.06 -25.93
CA THR A 206 -7.38 -3.32 -27.17
C THR A 206 -5.92 -2.89 -27.31
N LEU A 207 -5.29 -2.35 -26.26
CA LEU A 207 -3.86 -2.00 -26.28
C LEU A 207 -2.97 -3.23 -26.55
N GLY A 208 -3.30 -4.38 -25.98
CA GLY A 208 -2.61 -5.64 -26.27
C GLY A 208 -2.72 -6.02 -27.76
N THR A 209 -3.92 -5.88 -28.33
CA THR A 209 -4.18 -6.13 -29.75
C THR A 209 -3.44 -5.11 -30.66
N GLU A 210 -3.44 -3.84 -30.28
CA GLU A 210 -2.74 -2.78 -31.03
C GLU A 210 -1.23 -2.95 -30.97
N LEU A 211 -0.67 -3.35 -29.83
CA LEU A 211 0.74 -3.66 -29.70
C LEU A 211 1.13 -4.84 -30.60
N ALA A 212 0.32 -5.90 -30.63
CA ALA A 212 0.55 -7.03 -31.53
C ALA A 212 0.48 -6.61 -33.01
N ARG A 213 -0.44 -5.70 -33.35
CA ARG A 213 -0.52 -5.11 -34.70
C ARG A 213 0.70 -4.25 -35.03
N ILE A 214 1.19 -3.44 -34.10
CA ILE A 214 2.39 -2.63 -34.29
C ILE A 214 3.61 -3.53 -34.48
N GLN A 215 3.74 -4.60 -33.70
CA GLN A 215 4.81 -5.58 -33.85
C GLN A 215 4.78 -6.25 -35.23
N SER A 216 3.61 -6.65 -35.73
CA SER A 216 3.50 -7.24 -37.07
C SER A 216 3.82 -6.24 -38.18
N GLN A 217 3.44 -4.97 -38.02
CA GLN A 217 3.81 -3.90 -38.95
C GLN A 217 5.32 -3.62 -38.91
N LEU A 218 5.95 -3.60 -37.74
CA LEU A 218 7.41 -3.46 -37.59
C LEU A 218 8.16 -4.61 -38.26
N GLY A 219 7.67 -5.84 -38.15
CA GLY A 219 8.24 -6.98 -38.88
C GLY A 219 8.06 -6.89 -40.40
N GLY A 220 7.02 -6.20 -40.88
CA GLY A 220 6.74 -5.97 -42.30
C GLY A 220 7.39 -4.72 -42.89
N LEU A 221 7.87 -3.79 -42.06
CA LEU A 221 8.69 -2.66 -42.51
C LEU A 221 10.01 -3.24 -43.00
N SER A 222 10.14 -3.28 -44.33
CA SER A 222 11.34 -3.61 -45.11
C SER A 222 12.63 -3.38 -44.33
N ASN A 223 13.45 -4.43 -44.25
CA ASN A 223 14.79 -4.40 -43.69
C ASN A 223 15.47 -3.13 -44.19
N GLN A 224 15.68 -2.13 -43.33
CA GLN A 224 16.38 -0.89 -43.71
C GLN A 224 17.70 -1.24 -44.40
N ASN A 225 18.34 -2.32 -43.95
CA ASN A 225 19.51 -2.94 -44.57
C ASN A 225 19.32 -3.33 -46.04
N LEU A 226 18.17 -3.85 -46.44
CA LEU A 226 17.86 -4.16 -47.84
C LEU A 226 17.70 -2.87 -48.66
N VAL A 227 17.05 -1.84 -48.10
CA VAL A 227 16.91 -0.55 -48.78
C VAL A 227 18.27 0.14 -48.92
N TYR A 228 19.11 0.08 -47.88
CA TYR A 228 20.48 0.58 -47.93
C TYR A 228 21.36 -0.20 -48.89
N ALA A 229 21.28 -1.54 -48.89
CA ALA A 229 22.00 -2.39 -49.83
C ALA A 229 21.57 -2.10 -51.28
N LEU A 230 20.27 -1.99 -51.54
CA LEU A 230 19.76 -1.64 -52.88
C LEU A 230 20.21 -0.23 -53.28
N ALA A 231 20.17 0.75 -52.36
CA ALA A 231 20.65 2.10 -52.61
C ALA A 231 22.15 2.10 -52.91
N GLN A 232 22.95 1.29 -52.20
CA GLN A 232 24.39 1.14 -52.45
C GLN A 232 24.66 0.49 -53.81
N ASP A 233 23.97 -0.60 -54.15
CA ASP A 233 24.11 -1.27 -55.45
C ASP A 233 23.77 -0.30 -56.60
N VAL A 234 22.69 0.47 -56.45
CA VAL A 234 22.31 1.49 -57.43
C VAL A 234 23.36 2.61 -57.49
N ALA A 235 23.95 3.00 -56.36
CA ALA A 235 25.02 4.00 -56.31
C ALA A 235 26.28 3.52 -57.05
N GLU A 236 26.65 2.25 -56.91
CA GLU A 236 27.75 1.63 -57.64
C GLU A 236 27.45 1.50 -59.14
N LEU A 237 26.23 1.14 -59.51
CA LEU A 237 25.80 1.08 -60.92
C LEU A 237 25.82 2.45 -61.59
N LYS A 238 25.46 3.51 -60.85
CA LYS A 238 25.52 4.89 -61.35
C LYS A 238 26.96 5.36 -61.59
N GLU A 239 27.88 4.92 -60.75
CA GLU A 239 29.30 5.26 -60.90
C GLU A 239 29.94 4.46 -62.05
N LYS A 240 29.67 3.16 -62.16
CA LYS A 240 30.15 2.35 -63.30
C LYS A 240 29.66 2.85 -64.66
N ASN A 241 28.48 3.48 -64.72
CA ASN A 241 27.92 4.06 -65.95
C ASN A 241 28.36 5.51 -66.20
N ASP A 242 29.22 6.09 -65.35
CA ASP A 242 29.75 7.46 -65.44
C ASP A 242 28.68 8.51 -65.79
N LEU A 243 27.54 8.43 -65.10
CA LEU A 243 26.46 9.39 -65.32
C LEU A 243 26.97 10.82 -64.99
N PRO A 244 26.43 11.89 -65.58
CA PRO A 244 26.75 13.24 -65.10
C PRO A 244 26.11 13.53 -63.73
N ALA A 245 26.75 14.37 -62.91
CA ALA A 245 26.24 14.74 -61.58
C ALA A 245 24.87 15.45 -61.60
N ALA A 246 24.51 16.08 -62.72
CA ALA A 246 23.21 16.73 -62.91
C ALA A 246 22.02 15.75 -62.90
N PHE A 247 22.26 14.45 -63.16
CA PHE A 247 21.21 13.44 -63.26
C PHE A 247 21.11 12.52 -62.03
N VAL A 248 22.00 12.69 -61.06
CA VAL A 248 22.18 11.72 -59.96
C VAL A 248 22.30 12.44 -58.61
N ALA A 249 21.38 12.14 -57.69
CA ALA A 249 21.38 12.71 -56.34
C ALA A 249 22.38 12.06 -55.36
N TYR A 250 22.79 10.82 -55.60
CA TYR A 250 23.72 10.06 -54.73
C TYR A 250 24.58 9.08 -55.54
N ARG A 251 25.83 8.86 -55.10
CA ARG A 251 26.84 8.00 -55.74
C ARG A 251 27.67 7.26 -54.71
N SER A 252 28.31 6.18 -55.16
CA SER A 252 29.35 5.51 -54.40
C SER A 252 30.69 6.16 -54.77
N ASP A 253 31.47 6.57 -53.77
CA ASP A 253 32.84 7.05 -53.95
C ASP A 253 33.75 6.32 -52.95
N SER A 254 34.90 5.86 -53.44
CA SER A 254 35.92 5.18 -52.63
C SER A 254 37.02 6.15 -52.17
N PHE A 255 36.91 7.43 -52.54
CA PHE A 255 37.84 8.51 -52.20
C PHE A 255 39.28 8.16 -52.58
N LEU A 256 39.47 7.58 -53.77
CA LEU A 256 40.79 7.24 -54.34
C LEU A 256 41.51 8.45 -54.93
N ASP A 257 40.77 9.51 -55.26
CA ASP A 257 41.31 10.76 -55.78
C ASP A 257 40.61 11.98 -55.14
N ALA A 258 41.14 13.17 -55.41
CA ALA A 258 40.57 14.42 -54.93
C ALA A 258 39.45 14.98 -55.84
N SER A 259 39.04 14.26 -56.90
CA SER A 259 38.13 14.81 -57.93
C SER A 259 36.72 15.11 -57.41
N ARG A 260 36.32 14.44 -56.32
CA ARG A 260 35.00 14.56 -55.69
C ARG A 260 35.04 15.18 -54.29
N SER A 261 36.23 15.55 -53.81
CA SER A 261 36.41 16.15 -52.48
C SER A 261 36.68 17.64 -52.60
N ASP A 262 35.94 18.46 -51.85
CA ASP A 262 36.22 19.90 -51.79
C ASP A 262 37.38 20.18 -50.83
N THR A 263 38.58 20.22 -51.40
CA THR A 263 39.84 20.47 -50.69
C THR A 263 40.00 21.93 -50.25
N THR A 264 39.07 22.82 -50.64
CA THR A 264 39.17 24.27 -50.37
C THR A 264 38.39 24.71 -49.14
N VAL A 265 37.56 23.83 -48.57
CA VAL A 265 36.76 24.10 -47.36
C VAL A 265 37.65 24.18 -46.13
N ALA A 266 37.45 25.25 -45.34
CA ALA A 266 38.13 25.43 -44.07
C ALA A 266 37.82 24.26 -43.11
N GLY A 267 38.85 23.54 -42.67
CA GLY A 267 38.72 22.35 -41.83
C GLY A 267 38.89 21.01 -42.57
N TYR A 268 39.18 21.03 -43.87
CA TYR A 268 39.52 19.82 -44.61
C TYR A 268 40.85 19.21 -44.12
N ALA A 269 40.78 18.06 -43.45
CA ALA A 269 41.92 17.35 -42.86
C ALA A 269 42.03 15.89 -43.35
N ALA A 270 41.49 15.58 -44.54
CA ALA A 270 41.45 14.24 -45.09
C ALA A 270 42.47 14.07 -46.23
N LYS A 271 43.22 12.96 -46.21
CA LYS A 271 44.10 12.55 -47.31
C LYS A 271 43.37 11.50 -48.15
N THR A 272 43.15 11.78 -49.44
CA THR A 272 42.35 10.93 -50.34
C THR A 272 43.19 10.05 -51.28
N GLU A 273 44.52 10.09 -51.19
CA GLU A 273 45.39 9.41 -52.17
C GLU A 273 45.46 7.88 -52.03
N GLU A 274 44.80 7.28 -51.04
CA GLU A 274 44.79 5.82 -50.82
C GLU A 274 43.41 5.27 -50.39
N GLY A 275 42.33 6.02 -50.68
CA GLY A 275 41.01 5.76 -50.12
C GLY A 275 40.87 6.30 -48.70
N LEU A 276 39.63 6.45 -48.21
CA LEU A 276 39.35 6.78 -46.81
C LEU A 276 39.62 5.54 -45.93
N ARG A 277 40.90 5.18 -45.78
CA ARG A 277 41.35 4.06 -44.94
C ARG A 277 41.84 4.61 -43.61
N PHE A 278 41.59 3.85 -42.55
CA PHE A 278 42.29 4.09 -41.29
C PHE A 278 43.80 3.88 -41.53
N PRO A 279 44.65 4.84 -41.12
CA PRO A 279 46.09 4.71 -41.34
C PRO A 279 46.59 3.46 -40.62
N THR A 280 47.34 2.60 -41.32
CA THR A 280 47.88 1.34 -40.76
C THR A 280 48.76 1.58 -39.53
N ALA A 281 49.33 2.78 -39.40
CA ALA A 281 50.10 3.21 -38.24
C ALA A 281 49.26 3.49 -36.97
N ALA A 282 47.93 3.57 -37.09
CA ALA A 282 46.99 3.71 -35.98
C ALA A 282 46.17 2.43 -35.74
N LEU A 283 46.57 1.31 -36.34
CA LEU A 283 45.97 0.01 -36.09
C LEU A 283 46.53 -0.52 -34.76
N ASP A 284 45.69 -0.52 -33.73
CA ASP A 284 46.03 -0.99 -32.38
C ASP A 284 45.18 -2.22 -32.06
N GLU A 285 45.75 -3.41 -32.28
CA GLU A 285 45.08 -4.69 -32.01
C GLU A 285 45.27 -5.08 -30.55
N HIS A 286 44.23 -4.86 -29.73
CA HIS A 286 44.17 -5.34 -28.35
C HIS A 286 43.23 -6.53 -28.23
N GLN A 287 43.64 -7.53 -27.44
CA GLN A 287 42.68 -8.50 -26.93
C GLN A 287 41.70 -7.74 -26.02
N LEU A 288 40.39 -7.86 -26.28
CA LEU A 288 39.34 -7.32 -25.42
C LEU A 288 39.48 -7.93 -24.02
N ALA A 289 40.15 -7.20 -23.14
CA ALA A 289 40.36 -7.57 -21.76
C ALA A 289 39.72 -6.52 -20.84
N LEU A 290 39.22 -6.96 -19.70
CA LEU A 290 38.78 -6.06 -18.65
C LEU A 290 39.99 -5.25 -18.15
N PHE A 291 39.86 -3.93 -18.10
CA PHE A 291 40.85 -3.03 -17.48
C PHE A 291 41.17 -3.44 -16.02
N ASN A 292 40.18 -4.00 -15.33
CA ASN A 292 40.35 -4.64 -14.03
C ASN A 292 39.73 -6.05 -14.07
N PRO A 293 40.55 -7.12 -14.10
CA PRO A 293 40.07 -8.50 -14.13
C PRO A 293 39.35 -8.93 -12.84
N TYR A 294 39.41 -8.13 -11.77
CA TYR A 294 38.75 -8.37 -10.49
C TYR A 294 37.59 -7.41 -10.21
N ASN A 295 37.06 -6.70 -11.21
CA ASN A 295 35.93 -5.80 -10.99
C ASN A 295 34.68 -6.62 -10.59
N PRO A 296 34.11 -6.42 -9.37
CA PRO A 296 32.96 -7.18 -8.91
C PRO A 296 31.66 -6.87 -9.66
N ASP A 297 31.59 -5.76 -10.41
CA ASP A 297 30.38 -5.30 -11.12
C ASP A 297 30.15 -6.01 -12.46
N VAL A 298 31.09 -6.87 -12.89
CA VAL A 298 31.07 -7.51 -14.21
C VAL A 298 31.53 -8.96 -14.10
N LYS A 299 30.81 -9.86 -14.79
CA LYS A 299 31.18 -11.28 -14.92
C LYS A 299 31.43 -11.62 -16.38
N VAL A 300 32.51 -12.35 -16.64
CA VAL A 300 32.80 -12.91 -17.98
C VAL A 300 32.30 -14.35 -17.98
N SER A 301 31.38 -14.68 -18.89
CA SER A 301 30.92 -16.06 -19.07
C SER A 301 32.07 -16.94 -19.57
N GLY A 302 31.99 -18.26 -19.36
CA GLY A 302 32.98 -19.21 -19.91
C GLY A 302 33.09 -19.20 -21.45
N THR A 303 32.14 -18.54 -22.14
CA THR A 303 32.11 -18.31 -23.58
C THR A 303 32.67 -16.94 -24.00
N GLY A 304 33.21 -16.15 -23.08
CA GLY A 304 33.83 -14.85 -23.36
C GLY A 304 32.86 -13.67 -23.50
N ILE A 305 31.61 -13.81 -23.03
CA ILE A 305 30.63 -12.72 -23.04
C ILE A 305 30.71 -11.95 -21.71
N LEU A 306 30.85 -10.63 -21.80
CA LEU A 306 30.82 -9.73 -20.64
C LEU A 306 29.38 -9.39 -20.28
N LEU A 307 28.98 -9.70 -19.06
CA LEU A 307 27.65 -9.44 -18.51
C LEU A 307 27.76 -8.59 -17.23
N PRO A 308 26.80 -7.69 -16.95
CA PRO A 308 26.69 -7.05 -15.65
C PRO A 308 26.63 -8.10 -14.53
N ALA A 309 27.12 -7.79 -13.33
CA ALA A 309 27.06 -8.71 -12.20
C ALA A 309 25.65 -9.28 -12.03
N TYR A 310 25.54 -10.60 -12.16
CA TYR A 310 24.30 -11.34 -12.02
C TYR A 310 24.51 -12.50 -11.06
N ASP A 311 23.45 -12.86 -10.34
CA ASP A 311 23.39 -14.07 -9.54
C ASP A 311 22.64 -15.14 -10.33
N GLU A 312 23.26 -16.32 -10.44
CA GLU A 312 22.63 -17.46 -11.10
C GLU A 312 21.56 -18.04 -10.17
N ILE A 313 20.30 -17.78 -10.48
CA ILE A 313 19.18 -18.43 -9.82
C ILE A 313 18.91 -19.74 -10.58
N GLY A 314 19.10 -20.87 -9.89
CA GLY A 314 18.76 -22.18 -10.43
C GLY A 314 17.30 -22.20 -10.89
N SER A 315 17.10 -22.44 -12.20
CA SER A 315 15.78 -22.60 -12.82
C SER A 315 15.10 -23.84 -12.24
N ARG A 316 14.38 -23.64 -11.14
CA ARG A 316 13.31 -24.49 -10.63
C ARG A 316 13.71 -25.96 -10.42
N ILE A 317 14.32 -26.27 -9.28
CA ILE A 317 14.32 -27.65 -8.76
C ILE A 317 12.88 -27.94 -8.29
N VAL A 318 12.14 -28.69 -9.11
CA VAL A 318 10.91 -29.34 -8.66
C VAL A 318 11.32 -30.36 -7.61
N LYS A 319 11.14 -30.05 -6.33
CA LYS A 319 11.13 -31.08 -5.29
C LYS A 319 9.94 -31.98 -5.60
N GLY A 320 10.21 -33.16 -6.14
CA GLY A 320 9.21 -34.20 -6.34
C GLY A 320 8.45 -34.45 -5.05
N GLY A 321 7.13 -34.61 -5.16
CA GLY A 321 6.30 -35.10 -4.07
C GLY A 321 6.75 -36.50 -3.66
N VAL A 322 6.45 -36.88 -2.42
CA VAL A 322 6.82 -38.17 -1.84
C VAL A 322 6.40 -39.31 -2.78
N GLY A 323 7.37 -39.97 -3.41
CA GLY A 323 7.16 -41.10 -4.31
C GLY A 323 7.69 -40.93 -5.75
N GLU A 324 8.12 -39.73 -6.16
CA GLU A 324 8.66 -39.51 -7.51
C GLU A 324 10.15 -39.12 -7.47
N MET A 325 11.00 -39.96 -8.08
CA MET A 325 12.43 -39.72 -8.18
C MET A 325 12.75 -38.99 -9.48
N SER A 326 13.64 -37.99 -9.40
CA SER A 326 14.14 -37.26 -10.56
C SER A 326 14.85 -38.20 -11.53
N LEU A 327 14.60 -38.05 -12.84
CA LEU A 327 15.24 -38.83 -13.90
C LEU A 327 16.78 -38.75 -13.85
N ALA A 328 17.33 -37.67 -13.28
CA ALA A 328 18.77 -37.49 -13.08
C ALA A 328 19.37 -38.34 -11.94
N GLN A 329 18.54 -38.99 -11.11
CA GLN A 329 18.97 -39.90 -10.05
C GLN A 329 18.80 -41.39 -10.44
N TYR A 330 18.32 -41.68 -11.64
CA TYR A 330 18.16 -43.06 -12.13
C TYR A 330 19.50 -43.57 -12.68
N ALA A 331 20.31 -44.20 -11.84
CA ALA A 331 21.51 -44.94 -12.25
C ALA A 331 21.19 -46.44 -12.30
N TYR A 332 21.67 -47.11 -13.36
CA TYR A 332 21.51 -48.56 -13.60
C TYR A 332 22.21 -49.42 -12.54
#